data_AF-A0A3M9NA75-F1
#
_entry.id   AF-A0A3M9NA75-F1
#
_cell.length_a   1.000
_cell.length_b   1.000
_cell.length_c   1.000
_cell.angle_alpha   90.00
_cell.angle_beta   90.00
_cell.angle_gamma   90.00
#
_symmetry.space_group_name_H-M   'P 1'
#
loop_
_entity.id
_entity.type
_entity.pdbx_description
1 polymer ?
#
loop_
_entity_poly.entity_id
_entity_poly.type
_entity_poly.pdbx_seq_one_letter_code
_entity_poly.pdbx_strand_id
1 'polypeptide(L)' 'MSANASIGAPQSITRYSFHGKTVYYLKSACCDKYNIVYDSACNLLGFPDGGFTGKGDGKMVDFHREATDGKIVWKKE' A
#
# COMPACT_ATOMS: atom_id res chain seq x y z
N MET A 1 14.64 -11.48 -8.55
CA MET A 1 13.61 -12.27 -7.86
C MET A 1 12.52 -11.31 -7.41
N SER A 2 11.49 -11.12 -8.24
CA SER A 2 10.35 -10.26 -7.87
C SER A 2 9.42 -11.07 -7.00
N ALA A 3 9.45 -10.84 -5.69
CA ALA A 3 8.48 -11.40 -4.76
C ALA A 3 7.11 -10.77 -5.08
N ASN A 4 6.30 -11.48 -5.86
CA ASN A 4 4.88 -11.20 -5.93
C ASN A 4 4.31 -11.54 -4.55
N ALA A 5 4.15 -10.53 -3.69
CA ALA A 5 3.54 -10.71 -2.39
C ALA A 5 2.10 -11.21 -2.61
N SER A 6 1.86 -12.48 -2.30
CA SER A 6 0.54 -13.12 -2.41
C SER A 6 -0.37 -12.63 -1.27
N ILE A 7 -0.87 -11.39 -1.40
CA ILE A 7 -1.73 -10.74 -0.41
C ILE A 7 -3.18 -11.24 -0.42
N GLY A 8 -3.59 -11.97 -1.46
CA GLY A 8 -5.01 -12.17 -1.80
C GLY A 8 -5.58 -10.92 -2.47
N ALA A 9 -6.80 -10.98 -2.99
CA ALA A 9 -7.43 -9.80 -3.60
C ALA A 9 -7.51 -8.67 -2.55
N PRO A 10 -7.03 -7.45 -2.85
CA PRO A 10 -7.13 -6.32 -1.93
C PRO A 10 -8.60 -5.96 -1.66
N GLN A 11 -8.85 -5.19 -0.60
CA GLN A 11 -10.18 -4.60 -0.33
C GLN A 11 -10.37 -3.30 -1.09
N SER A 12 -9.29 -2.56 -1.29
CA SER A 12 -9.29 -1.36 -2.11
C SER A 12 -7.90 -1.08 -2.65
N ILE A 13 -7.88 -0.33 -3.76
CA ILE A 13 -6.70 0.26 -4.35
C ILE A 13 -6.92 1.75 -4.36
N THR A 14 -6.03 2.49 -3.69
CA THR A 14 -6.06 3.95 -3.61
C THR A 14 -4.79 4.50 -4.24
N ARG A 15 -4.94 5.37 -5.23
CA ARG A 15 -3.83 6.09 -5.85
C ARG A 15 -3.52 7.34 -5.01
N TYR A 16 -2.25 7.59 -4.76
CA TYR A 16 -1.75 8.77 -4.06
C TYR A 16 -0.64 9.46 -4.87
N SER A 17 -0.39 10.73 -4.55
CA SER A 17 0.87 11.41 -4.84
C SER A 17 1.77 11.30 -3.61
N PHE A 18 2.98 10.77 -3.76
CA PHE A 18 3.94 10.58 -2.67
C PHE A 18 5.34 10.95 -3.18
N HIS A 19 5.98 11.94 -2.55
CA HIS A 19 7.23 12.55 -3.02
C HIS A 19 7.21 12.93 -4.52
N GLY A 20 6.09 13.49 -5.00
CA GLY A 20 5.92 13.89 -6.40
C GLY A 20 5.76 12.72 -7.39
N LYS A 21 5.59 11.49 -6.90
CA LYS A 21 5.36 10.30 -7.73
C LYS A 21 3.98 9.72 -7.48
N THR A 22 3.39 9.15 -8.53
CA THR A 22 2.15 8.36 -8.41
C THR A 22 2.47 7.01 -7.77
N VAL A 23 1.76 6.68 -6.69
CA VAL A 23 1.86 5.39 -6.00
C VAL A 23 0.48 4.79 -5.76
N TYR A 24 0.44 3.47 -5.56
CA TYR A 24 -0.78 2.70 -5.34
C TYR A 24 -0.72 1.98 -4.00
N TYR A 25 -1.59 2.41 -3.09
CA TYR A 25 -1.81 1.77 -1.80
C TYR A 25 -2.88 0.69 -1.92
N LEU A 26 -2.51 -0.54 -1.62
CA LEU A 26 -3.38 -1.71 -1.62
C LEU A 26 -3.71 -2.06 -0.17
N LYS A 27 -4.99 -1.91 0.18
CA LYS A 27 -5.50 -2.32 1.48
C LYS A 27 -5.74 -3.82 1.48
N SER A 28 -5.09 -4.53 2.38
CA SER A 28 -5.20 -5.98 2.53
C SER A 28 -6.59 -6.40 3.03
N ALA A 29 -6.97 -7.65 2.73
CA ALA A 29 -8.27 -8.20 3.10
C ALA A 29 -8.37 -8.74 4.52
N CYS A 30 -7.25 -8.94 5.20
CA CYS A 30 -7.21 -9.50 6.55
C CYS A 30 -6.43 -8.58 7.50
N CYS A 31 -6.83 -8.58 8.77
CA CYS A 31 -6.42 -7.63 9.80
C CYS A 31 -4.92 -7.71 10.15
N ASP A 32 -4.31 -8.89 9.99
CA ASP A 32 -2.92 -9.19 10.34
C ASP A 32 -1.96 -9.15 9.14
N LYS A 33 -2.46 -8.80 7.95
CA LYS A 33 -1.64 -8.66 6.74
C LYS A 33 -1.18 -7.23 6.56
N TYR A 34 0.01 -7.08 5.97
CA TYR A 34 0.50 -5.77 5.56
C TYR A 34 -0.34 -5.19 4.42
N ASN A 35 -0.54 -3.88 4.45
CA ASN A 35 -0.96 -3.14 3.27
C ASN A 35 0.29 -2.79 2.46
N ILE A 36 0.13 -2.66 1.15
CA ILE A 36 1.27 -2.55 0.23
C ILE A 36 1.23 -1.24 -0.52
N VAL A 37 2.39 -0.63 -0.72
CA VAL A 37 2.56 0.48 -1.66
C VAL A 37 3.39 0.02 -2.85
N TYR A 38 2.84 0.19 -4.05
CA TYR A 38 3.54 0.01 -5.32
C TYR A 38 3.77 1.37 -6.00
N ASP A 39 4.84 1.48 -6.81
CA ASP A 39 4.95 2.57 -7.78
C ASP A 39 4.12 2.30 -9.05
N SER A 40 4.13 3.25 -9.99
CA SER A 40 3.42 3.12 -11.26
C SER A 40 3.97 2.07 -12.23
N ALA A 41 5.16 1.49 -11.93
CA ALA A 41 5.76 0.41 -12.69
C ALA A 41 5.60 -0.95 -11.98
N CYS A 42 4.71 -1.03 -11.00
CA CYS A 42 4.43 -2.22 -10.19
C CYS A 42 5.63 -2.69 -9.35
N ASN A 43 6.59 -1.82 -9.03
CA ASN A 43 7.65 -2.13 -8.08
C ASN A 43 7.13 -1.96 -6.65
N LEU A 44 7.40 -2.95 -5.80
CA LEU A 44 7.09 -2.89 -4.38
C LEU A 44 7.94 -1.80 -3.71
N LEU A 45 7.30 -0.78 -3.15
CA LEU A 45 7.99 0.26 -2.38
C LEU A 45 8.08 -0.11 -0.90
N GLY A 46 7.03 -0.74 -0.35
CA GLY A 46 7.05 -1.23 1.03
C GLY A 46 5.67 -1.37 1.67
N PHE A 47 5.66 -1.42 3.00
CA PHE A 47 4.52 -1.74 3.83
C PHE A 47 4.32 -0.65 4.91
N PRO A 48 3.51 0.39 4.66
CA PRO A 48 3.40 1.53 5.58
C PRO A 48 2.61 1.23 6.86
N ASP A 49 1.66 0.29 6.80
CA ASP A 49 0.78 -0.10 7.91
C ASP A 49 0.28 -1.54 7.75
N GLY A 50 -0.59 -1.97 8.66
CA GLY A 50 -1.05 -3.35 8.76
C GLY A 50 -0.01 -4.26 9.40
N GLY A 51 -0.16 -5.57 9.21
CA GLY A 51 0.63 -6.55 9.95
C GLY A 51 0.14 -6.74 11.39
N PHE A 52 0.74 -7.67 12.13
CA PHE A 52 0.32 -7.98 13.51
C PHE A 52 0.34 -6.77 14.46
N THR A 53 1.29 -5.84 14.26
CA THR A 53 1.43 -4.63 15.08
C THR A 53 0.63 -3.43 14.53
N GLY A 54 0.11 -3.53 13.30
CA GLY A 54 -0.48 -2.41 12.56
C GLY A 54 0.51 -1.39 12.01
N LYS A 55 1.82 -1.53 12.27
CA LYS A 55 2.86 -0.53 11.94
C LYS A 55 3.59 -0.80 10.62
N GLY A 56 3.14 -1.78 9.84
CA GLY A 56 3.84 -2.17 8.63
C GLY A 56 5.22 -2.77 8.93
N ASP A 57 6.16 -2.61 8.00
CA ASP A 57 7.54 -3.12 8.15
C ASP A 57 8.52 -2.09 8.76
N GLY A 58 8.02 -0.90 9.12
CA GLY A 58 8.80 0.19 9.71
C GLY A 58 9.68 0.96 8.72
N LYS A 59 9.60 0.70 7.41
CA LYS A 59 10.42 1.40 6.41
C LYS A 59 9.73 2.59 5.76
N MET A 60 8.40 2.68 5.87
CA MET A 60 7.56 3.73 5.27
C MET A 60 6.74 4.49 6.33
N VAL A 61 7.42 4.96 7.39
CA VAL A 61 6.78 5.56 8.58
C VAL A 61 6.11 6.91 8.33
N ASP A 62 6.51 7.61 7.26
CA ASP A 62 6.03 8.92 6.86
C ASP A 62 4.92 8.87 5.79
N PHE A 63 4.63 7.68 5.25
CA PHE A 63 3.70 7.51 4.13
C PHE A 63 2.34 8.19 4.38
N HIS A 64 1.71 7.93 5.54
CA HIS A 64 0.40 8.51 5.85
C HIS A 64 0.42 10.02 6.11
N ARG A 65 1.60 10.59 6.39
CA ARG A 65 1.77 12.04 6.58
C ARG A 65 2.00 12.76 5.25
N GLU A 66 2.75 12.13 4.35
CA GLU A 66 3.25 12.78 3.14
C GLU A 66 2.52 12.37 1.86
N ALA A 67 1.75 11.27 1.87
CA ALA A 67 0.91 10.90 0.75
C ALA A 67 -0.32 11.82 0.65
N THR A 68 -0.50 12.45 -0.52
CA THR A 68 -1.61 13.37 -0.81
C THR A 68 -2.46 12.87 -1.97
N ASP A 69 -3.55 13.57 -2.26
CA ASP A 69 -4.39 13.36 -3.45
C ASP A 69 -4.96 11.93 -3.57
N GLY A 70 -5.30 11.34 -2.42
CA GLY A 70 -5.84 9.99 -2.30
C GLY A 70 -7.13 9.81 -3.11
N LYS A 71 -7.09 8.98 -4.14
CA LYS A 71 -8.23 8.62 -4.97
C LYS A 71 -8.40 7.11 -5.04
N ILE A 72 -9.54 6.61 -4.58
CA ILE A 72 -9.89 5.20 -4.74
C ILE A 72 -10.07 4.93 -6.24
N VAL A 73 -9.29 4.00 -6.78
CA VAL A 73 -9.35 3.60 -8.20
C VAL A 73 -10.01 2.24 -8.36
N TRP A 74 -10.08 1.44 -7.30
CA TRP A 74 -10.81 0.19 -7.25
C TRP A 74 -11.18 -0.13 -5.81
N LYS A 75 -12.33 -0.79 -5.61
CA LYS A 75 -12.79 -1.27 -4.31
C LYS A 75 -13.55 -2.58 -4.52
N LYS A 76 -13.37 -3.51 -3.59
CA LYS A 76 -14.20 -4.71 -3.50
C LYS A 76 -15.61 -4.32 -3.05
N GLU A 77 -16.63 -4.81 -3.77
CA GLU A 77 -18.05 -4.63 -3.43
C GLU A 77 -18.45 -5.42 -2.18
#